data_AF-A0A920H4E4-F1
#
_entry.id   AF-A0A920H4E4-F1
#
_cell.length_a   1.000
_cell.length_b   1.000
_cell.length_c   1.000
_cell.angle_alpha   90.00
_cell.angle_beta   90.00
_cell.angle_gamma   90.00
#
_symmetry.space_group_name_H-M   'P 1'
#
loop_
_entity.id
_entity.type
_entity.pdbx_description
1 polymer ?
#
loop_
_entity_poly.entity_id
_entity_poly.type
_entity_poly.pdbx_seq_one_letter_code
_entity_poly.pdbx_strand_id
1 'polypeptide(L)' 'MKTVFLLFDSLNRRMLNSYGGKYLETPNFNRLAEKTVQFNNHYIGSMPCMPARRDMHSGRLSFFP' A
#
# COMPACT_ATOMS: atom_id res chain seq x y z
N MET A 1 18.25 -2.81 -14.04
CA MET A 1 17.08 -3.38 -13.34
C MET A 1 15.85 -2.58 -13.73
N LYS A 2 14.72 -3.23 -14.04
CA LYS A 2 13.45 -2.55 -14.35
C LYS A 2 12.50 -2.72 -13.17
N THR A 3 11.75 -1.68 -12.83
CA THR A 3 10.83 -1.66 -11.67
C THR A 3 9.44 -1.25 -12.12
N VAL A 4 8.42 -1.97 -11.65
CA VAL A 4 7.01 -1.61 -11.82
C VAL A 4 6.46 -1.26 -10.44
N PHE A 5 5.92 -0.04 -10.29
CA PHE A 5 5.33 0.45 -9.06
C PHE A 5 3.80 0.49 -9.18
N LEU A 6 3.11 -0.24 -8.32
CA LEU A 6 1.65 -0.28 -8.27
C LEU A 6 1.16 0.46 -7.02
N LEU A 7 0.27 1.43 -7.21
CA LEU A 7 -0.34 2.21 -6.14
C LEU A 7 -1.85 2.22 -6.33
N PHE A 8 -2.57 1.82 -5.28
CA PHE A 8 -4.03 1.80 -5.25
C PHE A 8 -4.52 2.97 -4.40
N ASP A 9 -5.45 3.76 -4.92
CA ASP A 9 -6.03 4.87 -4.16
C ASP A 9 -7.07 4.34 -3.18
N SER A 10 -7.00 4.80 -1.93
CA SER A 10 -7.98 4.51 -0.88
C SER A 10 -8.17 3.03 -0.51
N LEU A 11 -7.25 2.14 -0.93
CA LEU A 11 -7.30 0.72 -0.59
C LEU A 11 -7.02 0.50 0.91
N ASN A 12 -8.00 -0.06 1.61
CA ASN A 12 -7.84 -0.45 3.01
C ASN A 12 -7.33 -1.88 3.11
N ARG A 13 -6.32 -2.12 3.96
CA ARG A 13 -5.77 -3.44 4.28
C ARG A 13 -6.84 -4.48 4.63
N ARG A 14 -7.92 -4.06 5.29
CA ARG A 14 -9.03 -4.93 5.70
C ARG A 14 -9.79 -5.56 4.52
N MET A 15 -9.64 -5.01 3.30
CA MET A 15 -10.29 -5.53 2.09
C MET A 15 -9.51 -6.67 1.43
N LEU A 16 -8.29 -6.97 1.89
CA LEU A 16 -7.40 -7.95 1.27
C LEU A 16 -7.35 -9.25 2.07
N ASN A 17 -7.60 -10.39 1.44
CA ASN A 17 -7.52 -11.70 2.12
C ASN A 17 -6.10 -12.01 2.61
N SER A 18 -5.07 -11.57 1.88
CA SER A 18 -3.67 -11.73 2.28
C SER A 18 -3.29 -11.00 3.57
N TYR A 19 -4.16 -10.11 4.07
CA TYR A 19 -4.06 -9.47 5.38
C TYR A 19 -5.18 -9.92 6.35
N GLY A 20 -5.87 -11.03 6.05
CA GLY A 20 -6.95 -11.58 6.85
C GLY A 20 -8.33 -10.94 6.61
N GLY A 21 -8.48 -10.10 5.59
CA GLY A 21 -9.76 -9.54 5.17
C GLY A 21 -10.75 -10.63 4.72
N LYS A 22 -12.03 -10.43 5.02
CA LYS A 22 -13.12 -11.39 4.71
C LYS A 22 -14.26 -10.80 3.88
N TYR A 23 -14.12 -9.55 3.42
CA TYR A 23 -15.19 -8.85 2.72
C TYR A 23 -15.34 -9.27 1.25
N LEU A 24 -14.22 -9.62 0.60
CA LEU A 24 -14.13 -9.89 -0.83
C LEU A 24 -13.04 -10.94 -1.09
N GLU A 25 -13.17 -11.69 -2.17
CA GLU A 25 -12.11 -12.58 -2.68
C GLU A 25 -11.09 -11.79 -3.49
N THR A 26 -9.80 -11.95 -3.16
CA THR A 26 -8.67 -11.20 -3.74
C THR A 26 -7.55 -12.14 -4.23
N PRO A 27 -7.84 -13.07 -5.16
CA PRO A 27 -6.93 -14.17 -5.51
C PRO A 27 -5.58 -13.69 -6.08
N ASN A 28 -5.57 -12.58 -6.81
CA ASN A 28 -4.33 -12.01 -7.35
C ASN A 28 -3.42 -11.40 -6.26
N PHE A 29 -3.99 -10.84 -5.19
CA PHE A 29 -3.21 -10.35 -4.06
C PHE A 29 -2.64 -11.49 -3.23
N ASN A 30 -3.39 -12.59 -3.07
CA ASN A 30 -2.90 -13.80 -2.41
C ASN A 30 -1.72 -14.41 -3.18
N ARG A 31 -1.86 -14.56 -4.51
CA ARG A 31 -0.78 -15.03 -5.38
C ARG A 31 0.47 -14.15 -5.34
N LEU A 32 0.30 -12.83 -5.14
CA LEU A 32 1.42 -11.90 -5.00
C LEU A 32 2.12 -12.07 -3.64
N ALA A 33 1.34 -12.21 -2.56
CA ALA A 33 1.86 -12.41 -1.21
C ALA A 33 2.75 -13.65 -1.08
N GLU A 34 2.40 -14.76 -1.74
CA GLU A 34 3.22 -15.99 -1.78
C GLU A 34 4.61 -15.81 -2.40
N LYS A 35 4.81 -14.76 -3.20
CA LYS A 35 6.04 -14.52 -3.98
C LYS A 35 6.80 -13.28 -3.51
N THR A 36 6.34 -12.63 -2.45
CA THR A 36 6.85 -11.33 -2.01
C THR A 36 6.90 -11.24 -0.50
N VAL A 37 7.57 -10.20 0.01
CA VAL A 37 7.51 -9.86 1.44
C VAL A 37 6.33 -8.92 1.67
N GLN A 38 5.49 -9.25 2.65
CA GLN A 38 4.41 -8.39 3.11
C GLN A 38 4.84 -7.57 4.34
N PHE A 39 4.45 -6.30 4.38
CA PHE A 39 4.70 -5.42 5.51
C PHE A 39 3.43 -5.23 6.32
N ASN A 40 3.42 -5.72 7.56
CA ASN A 40 2.26 -5.61 8.45
C ASN A 40 2.13 -4.23 9.12
N ASN A 41 3.24 -3.49 9.21
CA ASN A 41 3.34 -2.19 9.90
C ASN A 41 3.80 -1.10 8.92
N HIS A 42 3.09 -0.94 7.80
CA HIS A 42 3.35 0.12 6.82
C HIS A 42 2.38 1.29 7.04
N TYR A 43 2.93 2.49 7.20
CA TYR A 43 2.18 3.72 7.44
C TYR A 43 2.62 4.79 6.43
N ILE A 44 1.66 5.60 6.00
CA ILE A 44 1.92 6.78 5.18
C ILE A 44 2.34 7.95 6.07
N GLY A 45 3.15 8.85 5.52
CA GLY A 45 3.57 10.07 6.20
C GLY A 45 2.45 11.11 6.28
N SER A 46 2.09 11.67 5.12
CA SER A 46 1.07 12.71 5.01
C SER A 46 -0.29 12.18 4.48
N MET A 47 -1.37 12.91 4.76
CA MET A 47 -2.69 12.80 4.12
C MET A 47 -3.22 14.20 3.76
N PRO A 48 -4.06 14.39 2.72
CA PRO A 48 -4.71 13.40 1.84
C PRO A 48 -3.80 12.94 0.67
N CYS A 49 -4.38 12.45 -0.44
CA CYS A 49 -3.68 11.78 -1.54
C CYS A 49 -2.51 12.57 -2.16
N MET A 50 -2.65 13.89 -2.36
CA MET A 50 -1.61 14.72 -2.99
C MET A 50 -0.33 14.81 -2.13
N PRO A 51 -0.40 15.17 -0.82
CA PRO A 51 0.74 15.06 0.08
C PRO A 51 1.33 13.65 0.17
N ALA A 52 0.49 12.62 0.31
CA ALA A 52 0.96 11.23 0.41
C ALA A 52 1.80 10.79 -0.80
N ARG A 53 1.35 11.15 -2.01
CA ARG A 53 2.07 10.86 -3.27
C ARG A 53 3.36 11.68 -3.36
N ARG A 54 3.35 12.94 -2.95
CA ARG A 54 4.55 13.78 -2.90
C ARG A 54 5.61 13.19 -1.97
N ASP A 55 5.21 12.71 -0.80
CA ASP A 55 6.12 12.09 0.16
C ASP A 55 6.78 10.84 -0.44
N MET A 56 5.99 10.01 -1.11
CA MET A 56 6.46 8.79 -1.78
C MET A 56 7.43 9.08 -2.93
N HIS A 57 7.17 10.10 -3.74
CA HIS A 57 8.05 10.46 -4.86
C HIS A 57 9.35 11.15 -4.42
N SER A 58 9.31 11.93 -3.34
CA SER A 58 10.45 12.72 -2.89
C SER A 58 11.25 12.07 -1.75
N GLY A 59 10.68 11.07 -1.08
CA GLY A 59 11.24 10.50 0.15
C GLY A 59 11.27 11.47 1.32
N ARG A 60 10.48 12.55 1.28
CA ARG A 60 10.44 13.60 2.30
C ARG A 60 9.01 13.83 2.78
N LEU A 61 8.83 13.91 4.09
CA LEU A 61 7.54 14.20 4.69
C LEU A 61 7.14 15.66 4.41
N SER A 62 5.94 15.85 3.87
CA SER A 62 5.40 17.18 3.53
C SER A 62 4.59 17.78 4.67
N PHE A 63 3.89 16.96 5.45
CA PHE A 63 3.13 17.36 6.63
C PHE A 63 3.63 16.56 7.83
N PHE A 64 4.14 17.29 8.83
CA PHE A 64 4.20 16.80 10.20
C PHE A 64 3.04 17.46 10.98
N PRO A 65 2.34 16.75 11.87
CA PRO A 65 1.61 17.43 12.94
C PRO A 65 2.55 18.23 13.84
#